data_AF-A0A7J8XY60-F1
#
_entry.id   AF-A0A7J8XY60-F1
#
_cell.length_a   1.000
_cell.length_b   1.000
_cell.length_c   1.000
_cell.angle_alpha   90.00
_cell.angle_beta   90.00
_cell.angle_gamma   90.00
#
_symmetry.space_group_name_H-M   'P 1'
#
loop_
_entity.id
_entity.type
_entity.pdbx_description
1 polymer ?
#
loop_
_entity_poly.entity_id
_entity_poly.type
_entity_poly.pdbx_seq_one_letter_code
_entity_poly.pdbx_strand_id
1 'polypeptide(L)'
;MEAIKKQATKLREQVAKQQQAVLRHLGHFSNEDVTVDEADLQCHQKLQDLYSSTKAAKHLQRNIVRGIEGFIATSSKLIEISRKLADDCCKYGVEDQNTGSSLAKAALHFGNSHKSIEDERETLLGILGEQVSEPLRALITGAPLEDARHLTHRYDRFRQEVEA
;
A
#
# COMPACT_ATOMS: atom_id res chain seq x y z
N MET A 1 24.21 -13.23 -50.15
CA MET A 1 23.79 -12.60 -48.87
C MET A 1 23.29 -11.16 -49.02
N GLU A 2 23.93 -10.32 -49.84
CA GLU A 2 23.51 -8.93 -50.11
C GLU A 2 22.07 -8.76 -50.64
N ALA A 3 21.64 -9.62 -51.57
CA ALA A 3 20.29 -9.54 -52.17
C ALA A 3 19.16 -9.76 -51.16
N ILE A 4 19.36 -10.68 -50.20
CA ILE A 4 18.41 -10.98 -49.13
C ILE A 4 18.31 -9.80 -48.16
N LYS A 5 19.45 -9.16 -47.82
CA LYS A 5 19.46 -7.94 -47.01
C LYS A 5 18.70 -6.80 -47.67
N LYS A 6 18.87 -6.60 -48.98
CA LYS A 6 18.13 -5.58 -49.76
C LYS A 6 16.63 -5.86 -49.86
N GLN A 7 16.21 -7.13 -49.90
CA GLN A 7 14.80 -7.48 -49.85
C GLN A 7 14.21 -7.24 -48.46
N ALA A 8 14.95 -7.56 -47.39
CA ALA A 8 14.52 -7.31 -46.02
C ALA A 8 14.37 -5.81 -45.70
N THR A 9 15.25 -4.96 -46.21
CA THR A 9 15.12 -3.50 -46.04
C THR A 9 13.93 -2.94 -46.81
N LYS A 10 13.69 -3.40 -48.05
CA LYS A 10 12.49 -3.04 -48.83
C LYS A 10 11.20 -3.47 -48.14
N LEU A 11 11.17 -4.67 -47.56
CA LEU A 11 10.02 -5.16 -46.81
C LEU A 11 9.78 -4.29 -45.56
N ARG A 12 10.84 -3.96 -44.82
CA ARG A 12 10.75 -3.09 -43.64
C ARG A 12 10.23 -1.69 -43.99
N GLU A 13 10.68 -1.12 -45.11
CA GLU A 13 10.17 0.16 -45.62
C GLU A 13 8.70 0.07 -46.07
N GLN A 14 8.30 -1.03 -46.72
CA GLN A 14 6.90 -1.26 -47.09
C GLN A 14 6.01 -1.41 -45.86
N VAL A 15 6.44 -2.16 -44.84
CA VAL A 15 5.71 -2.31 -43.59
C VAL A 15 5.59 -0.96 -42.86
N ALA A 16 6.67 -0.18 -42.78
CA ALA A 16 6.63 1.16 -42.18
C ALA A 16 5.66 2.09 -42.93
N LYS A 17 5.66 2.06 -44.27
CA LYS A 17 4.70 2.84 -45.09
C LYS A 17 3.26 2.37 -44.90
N GLN A 18 3.03 1.06 -44.80
CA GLN A 18 1.70 0.50 -44.52
C GLN A 18 1.23 0.88 -43.11
N GLN A 19 2.08 0.78 -42.10
CA GLN A 19 1.79 1.22 -40.73
C GLN A 19 1.46 2.71 -40.69
N GLN A 20 2.24 3.54 -41.39
CA GLN A 20 1.98 4.98 -41.46
C GLN A 20 0.69 5.30 -42.24
N ALA A 21 0.34 4.53 -43.28
CA ALA A 21 -0.91 4.67 -44.00
C ALA A 21 -2.13 4.25 -43.16
N VAL A 22 -2.01 3.19 -42.36
CA VAL A 22 -3.05 2.76 -41.41
C VAL A 22 -3.24 3.82 -40.32
N LEU A 23 -2.17 4.35 -39.73
CA LEU A 23 -2.25 5.44 -38.76
C LEU A 23 -2.87 6.71 -39.36
N ARG A 24 -2.51 7.07 -40.60
CA ARG A 24 -3.15 8.20 -41.30
C ARG A 24 -4.62 7.95 -41.59
N HIS A 25 -5.01 6.74 -41.98
CA HIS A 25 -6.43 6.43 -42.19
C HIS A 25 -7.21 6.50 -40.88
N LEU A 26 -6.66 5.97 -39.79
CA LEU A 26 -7.21 6.10 -38.44
C LEU A 26 -7.32 7.58 -38.02
N GLY A 27 -6.31 8.41 -38.33
CA GLY A 27 -6.35 9.85 -38.12
C GLY A 27 -7.29 10.62 -39.06
N HIS A 28 -7.59 10.09 -40.25
CA HIS A 28 -8.50 10.73 -41.20
C HIS A 28 -9.97 10.54 -40.81
N PHE A 29 -10.32 9.41 -40.17
CA PHE A 29 -11.62 9.24 -39.50
C PHE A 29 -11.84 10.23 -38.34
N SER A 30 -10.77 10.87 -37.83
CA SER A 30 -10.85 11.90 -36.78
C SER A 30 -11.17 13.30 -37.33
N ASN A 31 -11.04 13.53 -38.63
CA ASN A 31 -11.15 14.86 -39.24
C ASN A 31 -12.52 15.16 -39.89
N GLU A 32 -13.37 14.17 -40.11
CA GLU A 32 -14.78 14.39 -40.48
C GLU A 32 -15.64 14.22 -39.22
N ASP A 33 -15.98 15.37 -38.62
CA ASP A 33 -16.63 15.58 -37.32
C ASP A 33 -15.67 15.56 -36.13
N VAL A 34 -15.12 16.74 -35.81
CA VAL A 34 -14.39 17.05 -34.58
C VAL A 34 -15.38 17.07 -33.41
N THR A 35 -15.99 15.93 -33.13
CA THR A 35 -16.23 15.55 -31.75
C THR A 35 -14.93 14.88 -31.33
N VAL A 36 -14.08 15.56 -30.55
CA VAL A 36 -13.24 14.81 -29.60
C VAL A 36 -14.19 13.82 -28.97
N ASP A 37 -13.96 12.52 -29.17
CA ASP A 37 -14.88 11.51 -28.65
C ASP A 37 -14.99 11.78 -27.15
N GLU A 38 -16.12 12.35 -26.74
CA GLU A 38 -16.34 12.81 -25.37
C GLU A 38 -16.15 11.63 -24.41
N ALA A 39 -16.43 10.41 -24.89
CA ALA A 39 -16.15 9.18 -24.19
C ALA A 39 -14.64 8.94 -23.97
N ASP A 40 -13.78 9.22 -24.96
CA ASP A 40 -12.33 9.11 -24.85
C ASP A 40 -11.73 10.16 -23.90
N LEU A 41 -12.21 11.41 -23.98
CA LEU A 41 -11.77 12.46 -23.05
C LEU A 41 -12.16 12.11 -21.60
N GLN A 42 -13.39 11.65 -21.39
CA GLN A 42 -13.86 11.16 -20.08
C GLN A 42 -13.07 9.93 -19.61
N CYS A 43 -12.72 9.02 -20.52
CA CYS A 43 -11.89 7.85 -20.20
C CYS A 43 -10.51 8.28 -19.70
N HIS A 44 -9.86 9.21 -20.40
CA HIS A 44 -8.58 9.76 -20.00
C HIS A 44 -8.65 10.43 -18.62
N GLN A 45 -9.68 11.24 -18.36
CA GLN A 45 -9.87 11.85 -17.04
C GLN A 45 -10.01 10.79 -15.93
N LYS A 46 -10.83 9.75 -16.16
CA LYS A 46 -10.99 8.64 -15.20
C LYS A 46 -9.67 7.91 -14.95
N LEU A 47 -8.83 7.72 -15.96
CA LEU A 47 -7.51 7.10 -15.80
C LEU A 47 -6.54 8.00 -15.02
N GLN A 48 -6.61 9.32 -15.17
CA GLN A 48 -5.84 10.27 -14.39
C GLN A 48 -6.29 10.29 -12.91
N ASP A 49 -7.59 10.26 -12.67
CA ASP A 49 -8.18 10.16 -11.33
C ASP A 49 -7.82 8.84 -10.66
N LEU A 50 -7.86 7.72 -11.41
CA LEU A 50 -7.43 6.41 -10.96
C LEU A 50 -5.94 6.41 -10.57
N TYR A 51 -5.06 6.98 -11.40
CA TYR A 51 -3.64 7.07 -11.08
C TYR A 51 -3.38 7.93 -9.83
N SER A 52 -4.02 9.09 -9.74
CA SER A 52 -3.86 10.01 -8.61
C SER A 52 -4.36 9.39 -7.30
N SER A 53 -5.54 8.77 -7.32
CA SER A 53 -6.14 8.11 -6.16
C SER A 53 -5.32 6.88 -5.72
N THR A 54 -4.87 6.03 -6.64
CA THR A 54 -4.08 4.84 -6.30
C THR A 54 -2.68 5.20 -5.77
N LYS A 55 -2.07 6.26 -6.29
CA LYS A 55 -0.82 6.82 -5.75
C LYS A 55 -1.03 7.36 -4.33
N ALA A 56 -2.07 8.16 -4.11
CA ALA A 56 -2.40 8.70 -2.79
C ALA A 56 -2.70 7.59 -1.77
N ALA A 57 -3.50 6.59 -2.17
CA ALA A 57 -3.82 5.43 -1.34
C ALA A 57 -2.56 4.67 -0.92
N LYS A 58 -1.64 4.39 -1.86
CA LYS A 58 -0.36 3.73 -1.57
C LYS A 58 0.47 4.49 -0.53
N HIS A 59 0.50 5.82 -0.61
CA HIS A 59 1.21 6.65 0.39
C HIS A 59 0.53 6.62 1.75
N LEU A 60 -0.80 6.73 1.80
CA LEU A 60 -1.56 6.67 3.04
C LEU A 60 -1.39 5.31 3.73
N GLN A 61 -1.53 4.21 2.98
CA GLN A 61 -1.31 2.85 3.48
C GLN A 61 0.09 2.70 4.09
N ARG A 62 1.14 3.21 3.42
CA ARG A 62 2.51 3.17 3.95
C ARG A 62 2.67 3.94 5.26
N ASN A 63 2.04 5.11 5.37
CA ASN A 63 2.08 5.91 6.58
C ASN A 63 1.38 5.20 7.74
N ILE A 64 0.21 4.59 7.48
CA ILE A 64 -0.52 3.81 8.48
C ILE A 64 0.30 2.61 8.95
N VAL A 65 0.84 1.81 8.03
CA VAL A 65 1.69 0.64 8.35
C VAL A 65 2.86 1.04 9.24
N ARG A 66 3.61 2.08 8.86
CA ARG A 66 4.74 2.58 9.68
C ARG A 66 4.29 3.07 11.05
N GLY A 67 3.14 3.75 11.12
CA GLY A 67 2.56 4.22 12.37
C GLY A 67 2.21 3.07 13.32
N ILE A 68 1.55 2.03 12.80
CA ILE A 68 1.20 0.83 13.57
C ILE A 68 2.46 0.07 14.01
N GLU A 69 3.42 -0.15 13.11
CA GLU A 69 4.68 -0.82 13.45
C GLU A 69 5.46 -0.08 14.54
N GLY A 70 5.53 1.26 14.45
CA GLY A 70 6.16 2.09 15.48
C GLY A 70 5.40 2.05 16.82
N PHE A 71 4.06 2.06 16.76
CA PHE A 71 3.21 1.93 17.95
C PHE A 71 3.38 0.57 18.64
N ILE A 72 3.41 -0.53 17.87
CA ILE A 72 3.66 -1.89 18.38
C ILE A 72 5.05 -1.95 19.02
N ALA A 73 6.10 -1.55 18.30
CA ALA A 73 7.47 -1.61 18.81
C ALA A 73 7.67 -0.80 20.10
N THR A 74 7.03 0.37 20.20
CA THR A 74 7.08 1.19 21.42
C THR A 74 6.27 0.55 22.55
N SER A 75 5.08 0.04 22.23
CA SER A 75 4.20 -0.57 23.23
C SER A 75 4.77 -1.89 23.78
N SER A 76 5.48 -2.69 22.99
CA SER A 76 6.16 -3.89 23.47
C SER A 76 7.21 -3.57 24.55
N LYS A 77 7.95 -2.47 24.40
CA LYS A 77 8.89 -2.00 25.43
C LYS A 77 8.17 -1.51 26.68
N LEU A 78 7.05 -0.81 26.51
CA LEU A 78 6.22 -0.36 27.65
C LEU A 78 5.64 -1.56 28.42
N ILE A 79 5.18 -2.59 27.73
CA ILE A 79 4.69 -3.85 28.33
C ILE A 79 5.78 -4.46 29.22
N GLU A 80 7.02 -4.57 28.74
CA GLU A 80 8.13 -5.13 29.52
C GLU A 80 8.37 -4.33 30.82
N ILE A 81 8.42 -3.01 30.73
CA ILE A 81 8.61 -2.12 31.88
C ILE A 81 7.43 -2.24 32.87
N SER A 82 6.19 -2.21 32.37
CA SER A 82 4.98 -2.34 33.17
C SER A 82 4.90 -3.70 33.87
N ARG A 83 5.22 -4.80 33.18
CA ARG A 83 5.28 -6.14 33.76
C ARG A 83 6.32 -6.23 34.87
N LYS A 84 7.49 -5.59 34.66
CA LYS A 84 8.54 -5.54 35.68
C LYS A 84 8.08 -4.78 36.93
N LEU A 85 7.43 -3.62 36.76
CA LEU A 85 6.82 -2.88 37.87
C LEU A 85 5.77 -3.73 38.60
N ALA A 86 4.89 -4.39 37.86
CA ALA A 86 3.85 -5.25 38.41
C ALA A 86 4.43 -6.44 39.20
N ASP A 87 5.50 -7.06 38.69
CA ASP A 87 6.24 -8.10 39.40
C ASP A 87 6.81 -7.61 40.73
N ASP A 88 7.44 -6.43 40.74
CA ASP A 88 8.05 -5.88 41.94
C ASP A 88 6.96 -5.49 42.97
N CYS A 89 5.80 -5.00 42.54
CA CYS A 89 4.63 -4.80 43.40
C CYS A 89 4.06 -6.11 43.96
N CYS A 90 3.95 -7.17 43.15
CA CYS A 90 3.53 -8.49 43.60
C CYS A 90 4.50 -9.03 44.67
N LYS A 91 5.81 -8.92 44.45
CA LYS A 91 6.83 -9.38 45.40
C LYS A 91 6.70 -8.67 46.74
N TYR A 92 6.64 -7.35 46.74
CA TYR A 92 6.41 -6.56 47.96
C TYR A 92 5.14 -7.01 48.70
N GLY A 93 4.03 -7.17 47.97
CA GLY A 93 2.77 -7.60 48.55
C GLY A 93 2.77 -9.04 49.09
N VAL A 94 3.57 -9.95 48.54
CA VAL A 94 3.72 -11.32 49.03
C VAL A 94 4.64 -11.39 50.25
N GLU A 95 5.74 -10.65 50.23
CA GLU A 95 6.71 -10.63 51.34
C GLU A 95 6.13 -9.99 52.60
N ASP A 96 5.28 -8.97 52.47
CA ASP A 96 4.67 -8.23 53.58
C ASP A 96 3.22 -8.68 53.90
N GLN A 97 2.76 -9.80 53.35
CA GLN A 97 1.37 -10.27 53.53
C GLN A 97 1.05 -10.64 54.99
N ASN A 98 2.06 -11.08 55.75
CA ASN A 98 1.93 -11.50 57.14
C ASN A 98 1.78 -10.34 58.14
N THR A 99 2.09 -9.10 57.74
CA THR A 99 1.91 -7.92 58.61
C THR A 99 0.49 -7.39 58.57
N GLY A 100 -0.38 -7.90 57.68
CA GLY A 100 -1.74 -7.39 57.50
C GLY A 100 -1.80 -5.96 56.94
N SER A 101 -0.66 -5.45 56.42
CA SER A 101 -0.52 -4.11 55.87
C SER A 101 -1.51 -3.84 54.73
N SER A 102 -2.25 -2.73 54.83
CA SER A 102 -3.14 -2.28 53.75
C SER A 102 -2.38 -1.96 52.47
N LEU A 103 -1.14 -1.49 52.60
CA LEU A 103 -0.24 -1.21 51.48
C LEU A 103 0.20 -2.50 50.78
N ALA A 104 0.55 -3.55 51.52
CA ALA A 104 0.93 -4.85 50.95
C ALA A 104 -0.20 -5.45 50.10
N LYS A 105 -1.44 -5.39 50.62
CA LYS A 105 -2.64 -5.83 49.87
C LYS A 105 -2.85 -4.99 48.61
N ALA A 106 -2.76 -3.66 48.72
CA ALA A 106 -2.93 -2.77 47.59
C ALA A 106 -1.87 -3.01 46.49
N ALA A 107 -0.61 -3.20 46.87
CA ALA A 107 0.49 -3.50 45.95
C ALA A 107 0.29 -4.83 45.23
N LEU A 108 -0.16 -5.87 45.94
CA LEU A 108 -0.46 -7.17 45.33
C LEU A 108 -1.62 -7.06 44.33
N HIS A 109 -2.70 -6.38 44.70
CA HIS A 109 -3.84 -6.17 43.81
C HIS A 109 -3.46 -5.38 42.56
N PHE A 110 -2.67 -4.31 42.73
CA PHE A 110 -2.13 -3.54 41.62
C PHE A 110 -1.26 -4.41 40.70
N GLY A 111 -0.30 -5.16 41.23
CA GLY A 111 0.57 -6.01 40.41
C GLY A 111 -0.22 -7.06 39.62
N ASN A 112 -1.19 -7.72 40.26
CA ASN A 112 -2.03 -8.71 39.57
C ASN A 112 -2.91 -8.10 38.48
N SER A 113 -3.56 -6.97 38.76
CA SER A 113 -4.41 -6.31 37.76
C SER A 113 -3.59 -5.75 36.60
N HIS A 114 -2.42 -5.17 36.89
CA HIS A 114 -1.56 -4.60 35.86
C HIS A 114 -0.95 -5.66 34.94
N LYS A 115 -0.62 -6.86 35.45
CA LYS A 115 -0.23 -8.00 34.60
C LYS A 115 -1.34 -8.37 33.61
N SER A 116 -2.57 -8.53 34.11
CA SER A 116 -3.72 -8.83 33.26
C SER A 116 -3.97 -7.74 32.21
N ILE A 117 -3.80 -6.46 32.55
CA ILE A 117 -3.91 -5.35 31.58
C ILE A 117 -2.85 -5.46 30.48
N GLU A 118 -1.61 -5.78 30.83
CA GLU A 118 -0.54 -5.92 29.84
C GLU A 118 -0.71 -7.17 28.96
N ASP A 119 -1.32 -8.25 29.47
CA ASP A 119 -1.67 -9.43 28.67
C ASP A 119 -2.73 -9.12 27.60
N GLU A 120 -3.78 -8.37 27.98
CA GLU A 120 -4.78 -7.87 27.03
C GLU A 120 -4.16 -6.88 26.04
N ARG A 121 -3.24 -6.02 26.50
CA ARG A 121 -2.52 -5.08 25.63
C ARG A 121 -1.66 -5.84 24.60
N GLU A 122 -0.93 -6.87 25.02
CA GLU A 122 -0.14 -7.70 24.11
C GLU A 122 -1.02 -8.37 23.05
N THR A 123 -2.18 -8.90 23.45
CA THR A 123 -3.18 -9.48 22.53
C THR A 123 -3.68 -8.44 21.52
N LEU A 124 -4.02 -7.24 21.97
CA LEU A 124 -4.43 -6.13 21.09
C LEU A 124 -3.33 -5.77 20.07
N LEU A 125 -2.07 -5.69 20.50
CA LEU A 125 -0.95 -5.39 19.60
C LEU A 125 -0.77 -6.47 18.53
N GLY A 126 -0.92 -7.75 18.91
CA GLY A 126 -0.93 -8.87 17.97
C GLY A 126 -2.03 -8.72 16.91
N ILE A 127 -3.26 -8.46 17.34
CA ILE A 127 -4.41 -8.24 16.44
C ILE A 127 -4.17 -7.06 15.50
N LEU A 128 -3.62 -5.94 16.00
CA LEU A 128 -3.29 -4.79 15.15
C LEU A 128 -2.21 -5.11 14.11
N GLY A 129 -1.24 -5.93 14.47
CA GLY A 129 -0.22 -6.43 13.54
C GLY A 129 -0.84 -7.27 12.43
N GLU A 130 -1.55 -8.33 12.81
CA GLU A 130 -2.06 -9.36 11.90
C GLU A 130 -3.28 -8.88 11.08
N GLN A 131 -4.24 -8.20 11.70
CA GLN A 131 -5.52 -7.87 11.07
C GLN A 131 -5.51 -6.50 10.37
N VAL A 132 -4.51 -5.66 10.64
CA VAL A 132 -4.45 -4.30 10.07
C VAL A 132 -3.14 -4.06 9.32
N SER A 133 -2.00 -4.22 9.98
CA SER A 133 -0.70 -3.88 9.38
C SER A 133 -0.35 -4.79 8.20
N GLU A 134 -0.48 -6.11 8.37
CA GLU A 134 -0.13 -7.09 7.33
C GLU A 134 -0.99 -6.98 6.07
N PRO A 135 -2.35 -6.90 6.13
CA PRO A 135 -3.17 -6.69 4.95
C PRO A 135 -2.84 -5.40 4.21
N LEU A 136 -2.61 -4.30 4.94
CA LEU A 136 -2.20 -3.04 4.33
C LEU A 136 -0.83 -3.15 3.65
N ARG A 137 0.12 -3.85 4.26
CA ARG A 137 1.43 -4.12 3.66
C ARG A 137 1.30 -4.92 2.37
N ALA A 138 0.46 -5.96 2.37
CA ALA A 138 0.18 -6.77 1.19
C ALA A 138 -0.49 -5.93 0.07
N LEU A 139 -1.41 -5.03 0.41
CA LEU A 139 -2.05 -4.13 -0.56
C LEU A 139 -1.05 -3.17 -1.21
N ILE A 140 -0.11 -2.61 -0.46
CA ILE A 140 0.91 -1.68 -0.97
C ILE A 140 1.76 -2.32 -2.09
N THR A 141 2.05 -3.62 -1.98
CA THR A 141 2.82 -4.40 -2.97
C THR A 141 1.92 -5.22 -3.90
N GLY A 142 0.61 -5.15 -3.72
CA GLY A 142 -0.34 -5.99 -4.43
C GLY A 142 -0.50 -5.60 -5.89
N ALA A 143 -0.77 -6.63 -6.71
CA ALA A 143 -1.04 -6.48 -8.14
C ALA A 143 -2.11 -5.41 -8.46
N PRO A 144 -3.25 -5.30 -7.73
CA PRO A 144 -4.31 -4.35 -8.13
C PRO A 144 -3.87 -2.87 -8.19
N LEU A 145 -3.11 -2.40 -7.19
CA LEU A 145 -2.61 -1.01 -7.19
C LEU A 145 -1.49 -0.80 -8.22
N GLU A 146 -0.73 -1.84 -8.54
CA GLU A 146 0.32 -1.77 -9.55
C GLU A 146 -0.27 -1.81 -10.96
N ASP A 147 -1.22 -2.71 -11.21
CA ASP A 147 -1.94 -2.87 -12.48
C ASP A 147 -2.72 -1.61 -12.84
N ALA A 148 -3.39 -0.97 -11.88
CA ALA A 148 -4.09 0.30 -12.10
C ALA A 148 -3.12 1.42 -12.56
N ARG A 149 -1.94 1.52 -11.95
CA ARG A 149 -0.91 2.49 -12.35
C ARG A 149 -0.30 2.14 -13.71
N HIS A 150 -0.05 0.85 -13.97
CA HIS A 150 0.41 0.37 -15.26
C HIS A 150 -0.58 0.64 -16.39
N LEU A 151 -1.88 0.48 -16.13
CA LEU A 151 -2.94 0.76 -17.10
C LEU A 151 -2.91 2.22 -17.54
N THR A 152 -2.86 3.17 -16.59
CA THR A 152 -2.74 4.59 -16.91
C THR A 152 -1.49 4.88 -17.73
N HIS A 153 -0.32 4.35 -17.33
CA HIS A 153 0.93 4.55 -18.07
C HIS A 153 0.91 3.99 -19.50
N ARG A 154 0.28 2.83 -19.72
CA ARG A 154 0.14 2.25 -21.06
C ARG A 154 -0.78 3.09 -21.94
N TYR A 155 -1.88 3.56 -21.38
CA TYR A 155 -2.82 4.44 -22.09
C TYR A 155 -2.15 5.76 -22.48
N ASP A 156 -1.44 6.41 -21.55
CA ASP A 156 -0.72 7.66 -21.82
C ASP A 156 0.31 7.50 -22.94
N ARG A 157 1.07 6.40 -22.95
CA ARG A 157 2.01 6.09 -24.03
C ARG A 157 1.28 5.92 -25.37
N PHE A 158 0.22 5.13 -25.40
CA PHE A 158 -0.55 4.90 -26.63
C PHE A 158 -1.09 6.20 -27.20
N ARG A 159 -1.64 7.06 -26.34
CA ARG A 159 -2.15 8.38 -26.74
C ARG A 159 -1.06 9.27 -27.32
N GLN A 160 0.12 9.33 -26.69
CA GLN A 160 1.28 10.06 -27.22
C GLN A 160 1.74 9.54 -28.59
N GLU A 161 1.68 8.21 -28.81
CA GLU A 161 2.04 7.59 -30.10
C GLU A 161 1.01 7.88 -31.20
N VAL A 162 -0.26 8.12 -30.85
CA VAL A 162 -1.35 8.45 -31.80
C VAL A 162 -1.39 9.96 -32.11
N GLU A 163 -1.08 10.81 -31.12
CA GLU A 163 -1.08 12.27 -31.26
C GLU A 163 0.20 12.83 -31.95
N ALA A 164 1.27 12.04 -32.07
CA ALA A 164 2.55 12.40 -32.68
C ALA A 164 2.64 12.09 -34.20
#